data_AF-A0A818QPC3-F1
#
_entry.id   AF-A0A818QPC3-F1
#
_cell.length_a   1.000
_cell.length_b   1.000
_cell.length_c   1.000
_cell.angle_alpha   90.00
_cell.angle_beta   90.00
_cell.angle_gamma   90.00
#
_symmetry.space_group_name_H-M   'P 1'
#
loop_
_entity.id
_entity.type
_entity.pdbx_description
1 polymer ?
#
loop_
_entity_poly.entity_id
_entity_poly.type
_entity_poly.pdbx_seq_one_letter_code
_entity_poly.pdbx_strand_id
1 'polypeptide(L)'
;MFFKRNAQQGKKVLKCDFHGNCKINVNNRHICSYCRLLKCFTNGMKTEMIRSCQTKMYKTNKKRKTMLNQLETASTTLVTLNQFEQVTLFDYHI
;
A
#
# COMPACT_ATOMS: atom_id res chain seq x y z
N MET A 1 -12.29 -9.15 1.51
CA MET A 1 -12.86 -8.02 2.30
C MET A 1 -14.03 -7.40 1.54
N PHE A 2 -15.26 -7.62 2.01
CA PHE A 2 -16.51 -7.13 1.38
C PHE A 2 -16.49 -5.61 1.12
N PHE A 3 -16.12 -4.82 2.12
CA PHE A 3 -16.06 -3.36 2.04
C PHE A 3 -15.12 -2.89 0.91
N LYS A 4 -13.89 -3.41 0.83
CA LYS A 4 -12.92 -3.00 -0.20
C LYS A 4 -13.42 -3.19 -1.64
N ARG A 5 -14.20 -4.24 -1.90
CA ARG A 5 -14.75 -4.53 -3.24
C ARG A 5 -15.89 -3.58 -3.61
N ASN A 6 -16.70 -3.18 -2.63
CA ASN A 6 -17.96 -2.48 -2.86
C ASN A 6 -17.92 -0.98 -2.55
N ALA A 7 -16.97 -0.52 -1.72
CA ALA A 7 -16.88 0.86 -1.28
C ALA A 7 -16.60 1.85 -2.43
N GLN A 8 -15.90 1.40 -3.49
CA GLN A 8 -15.61 2.24 -4.67
C GLN A 8 -16.78 2.31 -5.66
N GLN A 9 -17.55 1.22 -5.80
CA GLN A 9 -18.75 1.16 -6.65
C GLN A 9 -19.94 1.89 -6.00
N GLY A 10 -19.90 2.02 -4.66
CA GLY A 10 -20.85 2.80 -3.88
C GLY A 10 -22.22 2.14 -3.74
N LYS A 11 -23.13 2.85 -3.03
CA LYS A 11 -24.52 2.44 -2.82
C LYS A 11 -25.36 2.40 -4.11
N LYS A 12 -24.88 2.99 -5.21
CA LYS A 12 -25.65 3.14 -6.46
C LYS A 12 -25.77 1.83 -7.25
N VAL A 13 -24.78 0.94 -7.15
CA VAL A 13 -24.77 -0.35 -7.85
C VAL A 13 -25.51 -1.43 -7.05
N LEU A 14 -25.45 -1.33 -5.72
CA LEU A 14 -26.10 -2.28 -4.82
C LEU A 14 -27.53 -1.84 -4.56
N LYS A 15 -28.51 -2.68 -4.87
CA LYS A 15 -29.91 -2.46 -4.49
C LYS A 15 -30.28 -3.27 -3.26
N CYS A 16 -31.23 -2.77 -2.50
CA CYS A 16 -31.89 -3.55 -1.47
C CYS A 16 -33.16 -4.13 -2.09
N ASP A 17 -33.37 -5.43 -1.92
CA ASP A 17 -34.61 -6.11 -2.36
C ASP A 17 -35.75 -5.93 -1.34
N PHE A 18 -35.49 -5.22 -0.24
CA PHE A 18 -36.43 -4.93 0.85
C PHE A 18 -36.58 -3.40 1.00
N HIS A 19 -36.68 -2.88 2.23
CA HIS A 19 -36.90 -1.45 2.52
C HIS A 19 -35.61 -0.64 2.83
N GLY A 20 -34.42 -1.19 2.53
CA GLY A 20 -33.16 -0.47 2.76
C GLY A 20 -32.73 -0.35 4.24
N ASN A 21 -33.41 -1.03 5.16
CA ASN A 21 -33.19 -0.99 6.60
C ASN A 21 -32.95 -2.38 7.22
N CYS A 22 -32.45 -3.35 6.45
CA CYS A 22 -32.25 -4.72 6.92
C CYS A 22 -31.31 -4.78 8.15
N LYS A 23 -31.72 -5.50 9.19
CA LYS A 23 -30.89 -5.75 10.38
C LYS A 23 -29.77 -6.75 10.05
N ILE A 24 -28.54 -6.27 9.89
CA ILE A 24 -27.38 -7.10 9.50
C ILE A 24 -26.68 -7.74 10.71
N ASN A 25 -26.56 -9.06 10.69
CA ASN A 25 -25.95 -9.99 11.64
C ASN A 25 -25.02 -10.99 10.92
N VAL A 26 -24.28 -11.80 11.66
CA VAL A 26 -23.34 -12.81 11.12
C VAL A 26 -24.01 -13.75 10.12
N ASN A 27 -25.23 -14.20 10.42
CA ASN A 27 -25.95 -15.18 9.62
C ASN A 27 -26.61 -14.57 8.39
N ASN A 28 -27.12 -13.33 8.47
CA ASN A 28 -27.90 -12.72 7.39
C ASN A 28 -27.14 -11.66 6.56
N ARG A 29 -25.86 -11.39 6.87
CA ARG A 29 -25.04 -10.40 6.13
C ARG A 29 -24.84 -10.72 4.65
N HIS A 30 -25.11 -11.95 4.21
CA HIS A 30 -25.02 -12.32 2.81
C HIS A 30 -26.30 -11.99 2.03
N ILE A 31 -27.43 -11.83 2.73
CA ILE A 31 -28.76 -11.61 2.14
C ILE A 31 -28.84 -10.23 1.49
N CYS A 32 -28.41 -9.17 2.19
CA CYS A 32 -28.50 -7.81 1.66
C CYS A 32 -27.15 -7.11 1.64
N SER A 33 -26.53 -7.08 0.47
CA SER A 33 -25.26 -6.39 0.26
C SER A 33 -25.40 -4.87 0.38
N TYR A 34 -26.53 -4.27 -0.01
CA TYR A 34 -26.78 -2.83 0.17
C TYR A 34 -26.76 -2.42 1.65
N CYS A 35 -27.62 -3.04 2.48
CA CYS A 35 -27.71 -2.71 3.90
C CYS A 35 -26.41 -3.06 4.65
N ARG A 36 -25.70 -4.10 4.23
CA ARG A 36 -24.37 -4.41 4.76
C ARG A 36 -23.37 -3.31 4.46
N LEU A 37 -23.31 -2.81 3.23
CA LEU A 37 -22.41 -1.72 2.86
C LEU A 37 -22.79 -0.43 3.61
N LEU A 38 -24.09 -0.14 3.74
CA LEU A 38 -24.59 0.99 4.52
C LEU A 38 -24.09 0.92 5.98
N LYS A 39 -24.25 -0.23 6.63
CA LYS A 39 -23.78 -0.45 8.01
C LYS A 39 -22.26 -0.31 8.14
N CYS A 40 -21.47 -0.74 7.14
CA CYS A 40 -20.03 -0.50 7.15
C CYS A 40 -19.70 1.00 7.23
N PHE A 41 -20.38 1.84 6.44
CA PHE A 41 -20.20 3.29 6.51
C PHE A 41 -20.69 3.87 7.83
N THR A 42 -21.83 3.41 8.37
CA THR A 42 -22.34 3.81 9.69
C THR A 42 -21.34 3.51 10.81
N ASN A 43 -20.64 2.37 10.72
CA ASN A 43 -19.58 2.00 11.66
C ASN A 43 -18.26 2.77 11.43
N GLY A 44 -18.23 3.77 10.56
CA GLY A 44 -17.06 4.62 10.31
C GLY A 44 -16.05 4.07 9.31
N MET A 45 -16.38 3.00 8.56
CA MET A 45 -15.51 2.55 7.48
C MET A 45 -15.51 3.58 6.34
N LYS A 46 -14.31 3.97 5.95
CA LYS A 46 -14.05 5.11 5.05
C LYS A 46 -13.40 4.63 3.77
N THR A 47 -13.89 5.08 2.61
CA THR A 47 -13.35 4.65 1.29
C THR A 47 -11.92 5.14 1.11
N GLU A 48 -11.59 6.30 1.67
CA GLU A 48 -10.24 6.88 1.68
C GLU A 48 -9.21 6.00 2.43
N MET A 49 -9.64 5.14 3.35
CA MET A 49 -8.75 4.17 4.01
C MET A 49 -8.42 2.95 3.14
N ILE A 50 -9.08 2.80 1.99
CA ILE A 50 -8.75 1.76 1.02
C ILE A 50 -7.54 2.25 0.23
N ARG A 51 -6.42 1.52 0.37
CA ARG A 51 -5.17 1.83 -0.35
C ARG A 51 -5.42 2.00 -1.85
N SER A 52 -5.24 3.23 -2.33
CA SER A 52 -5.34 3.55 -3.74
C SER A 52 -4.22 2.87 -4.53
N CYS A 53 -4.42 2.71 -5.84
CA CYS A 53 -3.37 2.23 -6.72
C CYS A 53 -2.11 3.10 -6.62
N GLN A 54 -2.30 4.42 -6.53
CA GLN A 54 -1.23 5.41 -6.41
C GLN A 54 -0.37 5.19 -5.15
N THR A 55 -0.98 4.90 -3.99
CA THR A 55 -0.22 4.60 -2.76
C THR A 55 0.57 3.30 -2.88
N LYS A 56 0.05 2.28 -3.60
CA LYS A 56 0.79 1.04 -3.86
C LYS A 56 2.00 1.31 -4.74
N MET A 57 1.81 2.02 -5.85
CA MET A 57 2.89 2.39 -6.78
C MET A 57 3.96 3.22 -6.08
N TYR A 58 3.58 4.21 -5.27
CA TYR A 58 4.52 4.99 -4.46
C TYR A 58 5.38 4.11 -3.55
N LYS A 59 4.76 3.14 -2.84
CA LYS A 59 5.51 2.22 -1.96
C LYS A 59 6.47 1.32 -2.74
N THR A 60 6.04 0.79 -3.89
CA THR A 60 6.90 -0.02 -4.77
C THR A 60 8.07 0.81 -5.30
N ASN A 61 7.80 2.01 -5.79
CA ASN A 61 8.82 2.92 -6.31
C ASN A 61 9.80 3.35 -5.22
N LYS A 62 9.32 3.63 -3.99
CA LYS A 62 10.18 3.94 -2.85
C LYS A 62 11.11 2.76 -2.54
N LYS A 63 10.58 1.53 -2.47
CA LYS A 63 11.41 0.33 -2.27
C LYS A 63 12.46 0.16 -3.37
N ARG A 64 12.06 0.33 -4.64
CA ARG A 64 12.98 0.25 -5.78
C ARG A 64 14.09 1.29 -5.68
N LYS A 65 13.76 2.54 -5.36
CA LYS A 65 14.75 3.61 -5.15
C LYS A 65 15.69 3.29 -3.98
N THR A 66 15.18 2.78 -2.86
CA THR A 66 16.02 2.38 -1.73
C THR A 66 17.01 1.28 -2.12
N MET A 67 16.56 0.26 -2.85
CA MET A 67 17.43 -0.82 -3.33
C MET A 67 18.51 -0.30 -4.31
N LEU A 68 18.14 0.60 -5.23
CA LEU A 68 19.09 1.21 -6.16
C LEU A 68 20.14 2.06 -5.43
N ASN A 69 19.71 2.90 -4.48
CA ASN A 69 20.63 3.68 -3.68
C ASN A 69 21.60 2.80 -2.88
N GLN A 70 21.15 1.65 -2.38
CA GLN A 70 22.02 0.70 -1.67
C GLN A 70 23.12 0.12 -2.58
N LEU A 71 22.78 -0.20 -3.82
CA LEU A 71 23.74 -0.67 -4.82
C LEU A 71 24.75 0.44 -5.19
N GLU A 72 24.26 1.66 -5.41
CA GLU A 72 25.12 2.82 -5.70
C GLU A 72 26.07 3.14 -4.54
N THR A 73 25.59 3.07 -3.29
CA THR A 73 26.45 3.26 -2.11
C THR A 73 27.52 2.18 -2.00
N ALA A 74 27.18 0.92 -2.32
CA ALA A 74 28.13 -0.19 -2.27
C ALA A 74 29.25 -0.03 -3.31
N SER A 75 28.91 0.37 -4.54
CA SER A 75 29.91 0.67 -5.57
C SER A 75 30.80 1.86 -5.19
N THR A 76 30.22 2.90 -4.58
CA THR A 76 30.99 4.08 -4.16
C THR A 76 31.99 3.73 -3.07
N THR A 77 31.60 2.92 -2.07
CA THR A 77 32.52 2.45 -1.01
C THR A 77 33.66 1.59 -1.54
N LEU A 78 33.42 0.76 -2.55
CA LEU A 78 34.48 -0.05 -3.16
C LEU A 78 35.50 0.83 -3.92
N VAL A 79 35.03 1.88 -4.59
CA VAL A 79 35.91 2.84 -5.27
C VAL A 79 36.77 3.59 -4.26
N THR A 80 36.20 4.11 -3.16
CA THR A 80 36.98 4.84 -2.15
C THR A 80 38.01 3.97 -1.45
N LEU A 81 37.73 2.69 -1.20
CA LEU A 81 38.71 1.77 -0.60
C LEU A 81 39.89 1.52 -1.53
N ASN A 82 39.64 1.23 -2.81
CA ASN A 82 40.70 1.07 -3.81
C ASN A 82 41.56 2.35 -3.96
N GLN A 83 40.93 3.51 -3.86
CA GLN A 83 41.62 4.80 -3.99
C GLN A 83 42.48 5.11 -2.76
N PHE A 84 42.04 4.72 -1.55
CA PHE A 84 42.85 4.79 -0.33
C PHE A 84 44.07 3.86 -0.40
N GLU A 85 43.87 2.63 -0.89
CA GLU A 85 44.93 1.63 -1.03
C GLU A 85 46.03 2.10 -1.99
N GLN A 86 45.66 2.76 -3.09
CA GLN A 86 46.62 3.38 -4.02
C GLN A 86 47.41 4.53 -3.39
N VAL A 87 46.79 5.40 -2.60
CA VAL A 87 47.50 6.52 -1.94
C VAL A 87 48.51 6.00 -0.91
N THR A 88 48.13 5.01 -0.10
CA THR A 88 49.05 4.41 0.89
C THR A 88 50.27 3.70 0.26
N LEU A 89 50.15 3.27 -1.00
CA LEU A 89 51.24 2.65 -1.77
C LEU A 89 52.26 3.67 -2.31
N PHE A 90 51.85 4.91 -2.55
CA PHE A 90 52.76 5.98 -2.98
C PHE A 90 53.47 6.67 -1.81
N ASP A 91 52.86 6.73 -0.63
CA ASP A 91 53.45 7.37 0.56
C ASP A 91 54.52 6.52 1.26
N TYR A 92 54.58 5.20 1.03
CA TYR A 92 55.55 4.28 1.66
C TYR A 92 56.89 4.19 0.91
N HIS A 93 57.08 4.95 -0.17
CA HIS A 93 58.25 4.85 -1.03
C HIS A 93 59.20 6.08 -0.99
N ILE A 94 59.06 6.95 0.01
CA ILE A 94 59.96 8.07 0.32
C ILE A 94 60.73 7.80 1.60
#